data_AF-A0A7C4E7P9-F1
#
_entry.id   AF-A0A7C4E7P9-F1
#
_cell.length_a   1.000
_cell.length_b   1.000
_cell.length_c   1.000
_cell.angle_alpha   90.00
_cell.angle_beta   90.00
_cell.angle_gamma   90.00
#
_symmetry.space_group_name_H-M   'P 1'
#
loop_
_entity.id
_entity.type
_entity.pdbx_description
1 polymer ?
#
loop_
_entity_poly.entity_id
_entity_poly.type
_entity_poly.pdbx_seq_one_letter_code
_entity_poly.pdbx_strand_id
1 'polypeptide(L)'
;MRLNVNALRVLATAAAALVFATSLPAAAEPPPHAKAHGWRKKNDPNYRGYTGKVWEKDYGVVSGRCNTDAVLAVAGGAIGGIVGARSSDPDSRAVAVIVGTAIGAVIGAKIGRELDRADQACIGHSLELAGDNKVVRWNNAQTGVAYELVPLAGDGKSCRSFRLNATRGTASESALRKACRDSHGQWQLVS
;
A
#
# COMPACT_ATOMS: atom_id res chain seq x y z
N MET A 1 66.17 30.28 50.07
CA MET A 1 65.39 29.24 50.79
C MET A 1 64.53 28.53 49.74
N ARG A 2 64.46 27.20 49.83
CA ARG A 2 64.28 26.22 48.74
C ARG A 2 62.90 26.29 48.05
N LEU A 3 62.87 26.41 46.72
CA LEU A 3 61.70 26.02 45.93
C LEU A 3 61.74 24.49 45.78
N ASN A 4 60.65 23.84 46.19
CA ASN A 4 60.54 22.40 46.36
C ASN A 4 60.26 21.72 45.00
N VAL A 5 61.22 20.95 44.50
CA VAL A 5 61.23 20.32 43.16
C VAL A 5 60.27 19.12 43.05
N ASN A 6 59.54 18.78 44.13
CA ASN A 6 58.63 17.63 44.18
C ASN A 6 57.18 17.93 43.72
N ALA A 7 56.84 19.16 43.34
CA ALA A 7 55.51 19.46 42.77
C ALA A 7 55.41 19.08 41.28
N LEU A 8 56.51 18.68 40.64
CA LEU A 8 56.61 18.49 39.20
C LEU A 8 56.67 17.01 38.79
N ARG A 9 56.05 16.09 39.54
CA ARG A 9 56.06 14.64 39.21
C ARG A 9 54.77 13.88 39.54
N VAL A 10 53.65 14.56 39.76
CA VAL A 10 52.38 13.88 40.00
C VAL A 10 51.46 14.07 38.80
N LEU A 11 51.30 12.95 38.08
CA LEU A 11 50.24 12.65 37.10
C LEU A 11 50.47 13.15 35.67
N ALA A 12 51.41 12.48 35.00
CA ALA A 12 51.15 11.99 33.66
C ALA A 12 49.86 11.15 33.64
N THR A 13 49.18 11.12 32.48
CA THR A 13 47.99 10.33 32.09
C THR A 13 46.62 10.99 32.29
N ALA A 14 46.13 11.65 31.23
CA ALA A 14 44.73 11.65 30.81
C ALA A 14 44.73 11.99 29.30
N ALA A 15 45.08 11.04 28.44
CA ALA A 15 44.13 10.17 27.74
C ALA A 15 43.20 10.99 26.82
N ALA A 16 43.45 10.83 25.52
CA ALA A 16 42.69 11.28 24.37
C ALA A 16 41.23 11.67 24.67
N ALA A 17 40.88 12.93 24.42
CA ALA A 17 39.49 13.35 24.36
C ALA A 17 38.79 12.55 23.25
N LEU A 18 37.95 11.61 23.69
CA LEU A 18 37.20 10.71 22.83
C LEU A 18 36.26 11.52 21.94
N VAL A 19 36.56 11.53 20.65
CA VAL A 19 35.55 11.65 19.60
C VAL A 19 34.75 10.33 19.62
N PHE A 20 33.90 10.15 20.62
CA PHE A 20 32.80 9.20 20.50
C PHE A 20 31.81 9.85 19.52
N ALA A 21 32.06 9.67 18.24
CA ALA A 21 31.01 9.72 17.24
C ALA A 21 29.94 8.75 17.73
N THR A 22 28.84 9.30 18.26
CA THR A 22 27.68 8.50 18.64
C THR A 22 27.13 7.94 17.35
N SER A 23 27.59 6.75 16.99
CA SER A 23 26.90 5.88 16.06
C SER A 23 25.54 5.61 16.69
N LEU A 24 24.56 6.44 16.34
CA LEU A 24 23.16 6.06 16.53
C LEU A 24 23.04 4.66 15.91
N PRO A 25 22.49 3.68 16.63
CA PRO A 25 22.16 2.42 15.99
C PRO A 25 21.16 2.78 14.91
N ALA A 26 21.62 2.80 13.66
CA ALA A 26 20.74 2.79 12.51
C ALA A 26 20.00 1.47 12.62
N ALA A 27 18.80 1.49 13.21
CA ALA A 27 17.88 0.38 13.13
C ALA A 27 17.62 0.20 11.63
N ALA A 28 18.37 -0.71 11.01
CA ALA A 28 18.29 -0.98 9.60
C ALA A 28 16.94 -1.66 9.36
N GLU A 29 15.91 -0.87 9.08
CA GLU A 29 14.64 -1.40 8.63
C GLU A 29 14.91 -2.27 7.39
N PRO A 30 14.54 -3.56 7.44
CA PRO A 30 14.82 -4.45 6.32
C PRO A 30 14.08 -3.94 5.08
N PRO A 31 14.76 -3.85 3.92
CA PRO A 31 14.16 -3.28 2.72
C PRO A 31 12.89 -4.07 2.32
N PRO A 32 11.91 -3.43 1.64
CA PRO A 32 10.59 -4.03 1.40
C PRO A 32 10.60 -5.41 0.72
N HIS A 33 11.66 -5.72 -0.03
CA HIS A 33 11.83 -6.96 -0.77
C HIS A 33 12.53 -8.09 0.01
N ALA A 34 13.19 -7.83 1.13
CA ALA A 34 13.87 -8.86 1.94
C ALA A 34 12.85 -9.65 2.79
N LYS A 35 13.16 -10.86 3.27
CA LYS A 35 12.28 -11.58 4.23
C LYS A 35 12.64 -11.18 5.66
N ALA A 36 11.67 -10.70 6.44
CA ALA A 36 11.85 -10.31 7.84
C ALA A 36 10.67 -10.78 8.71
N HIS A 37 10.56 -12.09 8.87
CA HIS A 37 9.49 -12.72 9.64
C HIS A 37 9.59 -12.28 11.13
N GLY A 38 8.49 -11.83 11.72
CA GLY A 38 8.43 -11.38 13.12
C GLY A 38 8.71 -9.90 13.37
N TRP A 39 9.75 -9.32 12.73
CA TRP A 39 10.01 -7.87 12.83
C TRP A 39 8.89 -7.07 12.17
N ARG A 40 8.50 -7.42 10.94
CA ARG A 40 7.42 -6.75 10.21
C ARG A 40 6.09 -6.77 10.94
N LYS A 41 5.75 -7.91 11.55
CA LYS A 41 4.51 -8.08 12.32
C LYS A 41 4.39 -7.08 13.48
N LYS A 42 5.51 -6.58 14.00
CA LYS A 42 5.56 -5.67 15.14
C LYS A 42 5.83 -4.22 14.75
N ASN A 43 6.43 -3.97 13.59
CA ASN A 43 7.00 -2.67 13.24
C ASN A 43 6.46 -2.07 11.93
N ASP A 44 5.86 -2.86 11.03
CA ASP A 44 5.27 -2.30 9.81
C ASP A 44 3.98 -1.54 10.19
N PRO A 45 3.78 -0.31 9.66
CA PRO A 45 2.56 0.44 9.93
C PRO A 45 1.35 -0.30 9.35
N ASN A 46 0.50 -0.78 10.24
CA ASN A 46 -0.80 -1.36 9.91
C ASN A 46 -1.73 -0.28 9.32
N TYR A 47 -2.30 -0.52 8.14
CA TYR A 47 -3.17 0.44 7.46
C TYR A 47 -4.63 0.19 7.82
N ARG A 48 -5.28 1.15 8.50
CA ARG A 48 -6.72 1.08 8.76
C ARG A 48 -7.50 1.55 7.54
N GLY A 49 -8.23 0.63 6.93
CA GLY A 49 -9.14 0.96 5.83
C GLY A 49 -10.42 1.63 6.29
N TYR A 50 -11.17 2.12 5.32
CA TYR A 50 -12.49 2.72 5.39
C TYR A 50 -13.48 1.86 6.20
N THR A 51 -13.35 0.54 6.09
CA THR A 51 -14.16 -0.45 6.80
C THR A 51 -13.76 -0.66 8.26
N GLY A 52 -12.63 -0.09 8.69
CA GLY A 52 -11.98 -0.35 9.97
C GLY A 52 -11.06 -1.57 9.97
N LYS A 53 -11.04 -2.36 8.89
CA LYS A 53 -10.11 -3.49 8.72
C LYS A 53 -8.67 -2.98 8.69
N VAL A 54 -7.79 -3.71 9.36
CA VAL A 54 -6.34 -3.49 9.31
C VAL A 54 -5.75 -4.31 8.17
N TRP A 55 -4.95 -3.65 7.32
CA TRP A 55 -4.23 -4.25 6.21
C TRP A 55 -2.73 -4.20 6.49
N GLU A 56 -2.03 -5.31 6.23
CA GLU A 56 -0.58 -5.40 6.43
C GLU A 56 0.22 -4.55 5.45
N LYS A 57 -0.32 -4.32 4.24
CA LYS A 57 0.30 -3.56 3.17
C LYS A 57 -0.73 -2.68 2.47
N ASP A 58 -0.29 -1.50 2.01
CA ASP A 58 -1.12 -0.58 1.23
C ASP A 58 -0.83 -0.59 -0.28
N TYR A 59 0.28 -1.21 -0.69
CA TYR A 59 0.76 -1.24 -2.09
C TYR A 59 0.89 0.17 -2.71
N GLY A 60 1.15 1.19 -1.88
CA GLY A 60 1.29 2.59 -2.25
C GLY A 60 -0.02 3.40 -2.23
N VAL A 61 -1.17 2.79 -1.95
CA VAL A 61 -2.50 3.42 -2.09
C VAL A 61 -2.62 4.67 -1.23
N VAL A 62 -2.11 4.63 0.01
CA VAL A 62 -2.20 5.79 0.92
C VAL A 62 -1.37 6.96 0.40
N SER A 63 -0.29 6.68 -0.34
CA SER A 63 0.53 7.70 -1.01
C SER A 63 -0.03 8.20 -2.35
N GLY A 64 -1.21 7.72 -2.76
CA GLY A 64 -1.87 8.12 -4.02
C GLY A 64 -1.42 7.34 -5.25
N ARG A 65 -0.81 6.16 -5.07
CA ARG A 65 -0.41 5.27 -6.17
C ARG A 65 -0.87 3.84 -5.94
N CYS A 66 -0.96 3.01 -6.97
CA CYS A 66 -1.11 1.57 -6.78
C CYS A 66 -0.05 0.82 -7.58
N ASN A 67 0.67 -0.10 -6.94
CA ASN A 67 1.63 -0.95 -7.61
C ASN A 67 0.95 -2.22 -8.15
N THR A 68 0.67 -2.23 -9.46
CA THR A 68 -0.03 -3.31 -10.18
C THR A 68 0.66 -4.66 -10.06
N ASP A 69 2.00 -4.72 -10.18
CA ASP A 69 2.75 -5.97 -10.07
C ASP A 69 2.69 -6.57 -8.66
N ALA A 70 2.85 -5.72 -7.65
CA ALA A 70 2.80 -6.14 -6.25
C ALA A 70 1.39 -6.61 -5.84
N VAL A 71 0.34 -5.88 -6.25
CA VAL A 71 -1.04 -6.32 -5.99
C VAL A 71 -1.39 -7.56 -6.79
N LEU A 72 -0.90 -7.72 -8.03
CA LEU A 72 -1.17 -8.91 -8.84
C LEU A 72 -0.54 -10.16 -8.23
N ALA A 73 0.67 -10.05 -7.69
CA ALA A 73 1.34 -11.18 -7.03
C ALA A 73 0.49 -11.76 -5.88
N VAL A 74 -0.22 -10.91 -5.13
CA VAL A 74 -1.08 -11.34 -3.99
C VAL A 74 -2.55 -11.58 -4.39
N ALA A 75 -3.09 -10.82 -5.34
CA ALA A 75 -4.47 -10.98 -5.80
C ALA A 75 -4.61 -12.21 -6.73
N GLY A 76 -3.63 -12.41 -7.60
CA GLY A 76 -3.64 -13.42 -8.65
C GLY A 76 -2.84 -14.68 -8.33
N GLY A 77 -1.89 -14.62 -7.40
CA GLY A 77 -0.90 -15.69 -7.20
C GLY A 77 -0.04 -15.84 -8.45
N ALA A 78 0.97 -14.99 -8.63
CA ALA A 78 2.00 -15.25 -9.63
C ALA A 78 2.74 -16.54 -9.22
N ILE A 79 2.70 -17.56 -10.08
CA ILE A 79 3.55 -18.78 -10.12
C ILE A 79 4.21 -19.11 -8.77
N GLY A 80 3.48 -19.73 -7.83
CA GLY A 80 4.10 -20.30 -6.61
C GLY A 80 3.30 -20.31 -5.31
N GLY A 81 2.09 -19.76 -5.23
CA GLY A 81 1.26 -19.92 -4.03
C GLY A 81 0.04 -18.99 -3.99
N ILE A 82 -1.14 -19.56 -3.74
CA ILE A 82 -2.41 -18.85 -3.64
C ILE A 82 -2.53 -18.27 -2.22
N VAL A 83 -2.37 -16.96 -2.04
CA VAL A 83 -2.84 -16.28 -0.82
C VAL A 83 -3.33 -14.90 -1.19
N GLY A 84 -4.66 -14.68 -1.18
CA GLY A 84 -5.20 -13.32 -1.18
C GLY A 84 -6.65 -13.19 -1.63
N ALA A 85 -6.94 -13.36 -2.93
CA ALA A 85 -8.24 -12.96 -3.48
C ALA A 85 -9.39 -13.96 -3.24
N ARG A 86 -9.09 -15.24 -3.00
CA ARG A 86 -10.09 -16.32 -2.86
C ARG A 86 -10.20 -16.92 -1.45
N SER A 87 -9.60 -16.29 -0.44
CA SER A 87 -9.78 -16.79 0.93
C SER A 87 -11.26 -16.71 1.31
N SER A 88 -11.78 -17.83 1.82
CA SER A 88 -13.12 -17.95 2.42
C SER A 88 -13.22 -17.15 3.72
N ASP A 89 -12.09 -16.88 4.36
CA ASP A 89 -11.98 -15.98 5.50
C ASP A 89 -11.73 -14.53 4.99
N PRO A 90 -12.69 -13.61 5.20
CA PRO A 90 -12.55 -12.20 4.84
C PRO A 90 -11.36 -11.49 5.51
N ASP A 91 -10.96 -11.95 6.70
CA ASP A 91 -9.93 -11.29 7.50
C ASP A 91 -8.53 -11.65 7.03
N SER A 92 -8.33 -12.86 6.49
CA SER A 92 -7.01 -13.35 6.06
C SER A 92 -6.55 -12.82 4.69
N ARG A 93 -7.28 -11.90 4.07
CA ARG A 93 -6.95 -11.37 2.73
C ARG A 93 -5.84 -10.34 2.78
N ALA A 94 -4.84 -10.52 1.92
CA ALA A 94 -3.69 -9.62 1.78
C ALA A 94 -3.99 -8.34 0.97
N VAL A 95 -5.04 -8.34 0.15
CA VAL A 95 -5.48 -7.20 -0.66
C VAL A 95 -7.00 -7.22 -0.83
N ALA A 96 -7.63 -6.04 -0.90
CA ALA A 96 -9.04 -5.93 -1.26
C ALA A 96 -9.19 -5.88 -2.78
N VAL A 97 -10.20 -6.57 -3.29
CA VAL A 97 -10.45 -6.66 -4.72
C VAL A 97 -11.89 -6.22 -4.98
N ILE A 98 -12.11 -5.54 -6.11
CA ILE A 98 -13.46 -5.35 -6.63
C ILE A 98 -13.81 -6.54 -7.51
N VAL A 99 -14.98 -7.13 -7.29
CA VAL A 99 -15.49 -8.26 -8.06
C VAL A 99 -16.90 -7.93 -8.59
N GLY A 100 -17.35 -8.72 -9.56
CA GLY A 100 -18.66 -8.54 -10.20
C GLY A 100 -18.64 -8.91 -11.68
N THR A 101 -19.77 -9.42 -12.17
CA THR A 101 -19.94 -9.85 -13.56
C THR A 101 -19.87 -8.68 -14.55
N ALA A 102 -20.15 -7.46 -14.09
CA ALA A 102 -20.16 -6.24 -14.89
C ALA A 102 -18.87 -5.39 -14.77
N ILE A 103 -17.75 -5.96 -14.32
CA ILE A 103 -16.51 -5.20 -14.16
C ILE A 103 -16.03 -4.54 -15.46
N GLY A 104 -16.27 -5.17 -16.61
CA GLY A 104 -15.97 -4.56 -17.91
C GLY A 104 -16.77 -3.28 -18.20
N ALA A 105 -17.88 -3.05 -17.47
CA ALA A 105 -18.69 -1.85 -17.57
C ALA A 105 -18.29 -0.76 -16.56
N VAL A 106 -17.22 -0.96 -15.76
CA VAL A 106 -16.77 0.02 -14.77
C VAL A 106 -16.45 1.36 -15.41
N ILE A 107 -15.72 1.36 -16.52
CA ILE A 107 -15.26 2.59 -17.17
C ILE A 107 -15.95 2.88 -18.52
N GLY A 108 -16.40 1.83 -19.21
CA GLY A 108 -16.96 1.93 -20.56
C GLY A 108 -16.50 0.77 -21.43
N ALA A 109 -17.18 0.51 -22.54
CA ALA A 109 -16.88 -0.65 -23.37
C ALA A 109 -15.58 -0.50 -24.19
N LYS A 110 -15.04 0.71 -24.39
CA LYS A 110 -13.85 0.92 -25.23
C LYS A 110 -12.58 0.49 -24.51
N ILE A 111 -12.45 0.85 -23.23
CA ILE A 111 -11.28 0.54 -22.40
C ILE A 111 -11.59 -0.58 -21.39
N GLY A 112 -12.85 -0.74 -20.96
CA GLY A 112 -13.21 -1.66 -19.89
C GLY A 112 -12.96 -3.15 -20.17
N ARG A 113 -12.81 -3.56 -21.43
CA ARG A 113 -12.36 -4.93 -21.77
C ARG A 113 -10.91 -5.22 -21.38
N GLU A 114 -10.11 -4.18 -21.20
CA GLU A 114 -8.70 -4.27 -20.82
C GLU A 114 -8.52 -4.33 -19.30
N LEU A 115 -9.58 -4.15 -18.52
CA LEU A 115 -9.50 -4.12 -17.06
C LEU A 115 -9.24 -5.53 -16.53
N ASP A 116 -8.06 -5.75 -15.95
CA ASP A 116 -7.61 -7.07 -15.47
C ASP A 116 -7.68 -7.22 -13.94
N ARG A 117 -7.12 -8.31 -13.40
CA ARG A 117 -7.13 -8.57 -11.95
C ARG A 117 -6.26 -7.60 -11.15
N ALA A 118 -5.16 -7.10 -11.71
CA ALA A 118 -4.34 -6.11 -11.03
C ALA A 118 -5.12 -4.79 -10.90
N ASP A 119 -5.82 -4.40 -11.96
CA ASP A 119 -6.69 -3.21 -11.93
C ASP A 119 -7.83 -3.39 -10.93
N GLN A 120 -8.48 -4.56 -10.89
CA GLN A 120 -9.52 -4.87 -9.90
C GLN A 120 -9.01 -4.77 -8.46
N ALA A 121 -7.79 -5.26 -8.20
CA ALA A 121 -7.16 -5.17 -6.90
C ALA A 121 -6.81 -3.71 -6.56
N CYS A 122 -6.27 -2.94 -7.50
CA CYS A 122 -6.01 -1.53 -7.30
C CYS A 122 -7.30 -0.74 -7.00
N ILE A 123 -8.39 -1.02 -7.72
CA ILE A 123 -9.69 -0.39 -7.46
C ILE A 123 -10.18 -0.76 -6.06
N GLY A 124 -10.32 -2.05 -5.76
CA GLY A 124 -10.84 -2.51 -4.47
C GLY A 124 -10.01 -2.01 -3.28
N HIS A 125 -8.68 -2.06 -3.39
CA HIS A 125 -7.80 -1.61 -2.34
C HIS A 125 -7.75 -0.09 -2.18
N SER A 126 -7.95 0.67 -3.25
CA SER A 126 -8.15 2.11 -3.17
C SER A 126 -9.44 2.48 -2.42
N LEU A 127 -10.53 1.74 -2.66
CA LEU A 127 -11.78 1.94 -1.94
C LEU A 127 -11.63 1.62 -0.44
N GLU A 128 -10.74 0.71 -0.07
CA GLU A 128 -10.39 0.47 1.34
C GLU A 128 -9.50 1.55 1.93
N LEU A 129 -8.35 1.87 1.33
CA LEU A 129 -7.31 2.62 2.05
C LEU A 129 -7.23 4.11 1.71
N ALA A 130 -7.67 4.52 0.54
CA ALA A 130 -7.58 5.93 0.16
C ALA A 130 -8.65 6.75 0.88
N GLY A 131 -8.26 7.94 1.35
CA GLY A 131 -9.19 8.90 1.95
C GLY A 131 -10.17 9.48 0.92
N ASP A 132 -11.26 10.06 1.40
CA ASP A 132 -12.23 10.73 0.53
C ASP A 132 -11.57 11.85 -0.27
N ASN A 133 -11.91 11.93 -1.56
CA ASN A 133 -11.36 12.87 -2.53
C ASN A 133 -9.83 12.80 -2.68
N LYS A 134 -9.18 11.71 -2.25
CA LYS A 134 -7.77 11.45 -2.49
C LYS A 134 -7.60 10.62 -3.75
N VAL A 135 -6.77 11.13 -4.64
CA VAL A 135 -6.53 10.49 -5.92
C VAL A 135 -5.51 9.36 -5.79
N VAL A 136 -5.80 8.22 -6.42
CA VAL A 136 -4.90 7.08 -6.55
C VAL A 136 -4.67 6.79 -8.02
N ARG A 137 -3.41 6.71 -8.44
CA ARG A 137 -3.02 6.49 -9.84
C ARG A 137 -2.22 5.22 -10.02
N TRP A 138 -2.44 4.53 -11.14
CA TRP A 138 -1.56 3.44 -11.55
C TRP A 138 -1.50 3.33 -13.07
N ASN A 139 -0.41 2.75 -13.54
CA ASN A 139 -0.24 2.36 -14.93
C ASN A 139 -0.19 0.84 -14.97
N ASN A 140 -1.08 0.24 -15.76
CA ASN A 140 -1.01 -1.18 -16.02
C ASN A 140 -0.09 -1.41 -17.23
N ALA A 141 1.11 -1.92 -16.99
CA ALA A 141 2.08 -2.18 -18.07
C ALA A 141 1.66 -3.35 -18.98
N GLN A 142 0.84 -4.28 -18.49
CA GLN A 142 0.36 -5.42 -19.28
C GLN A 142 -0.67 -4.99 -20.33
N THR A 143 -1.51 -4.02 -19.98
CA THR A 143 -2.60 -3.53 -20.84
C THR A 143 -2.29 -2.16 -21.45
N GLY A 144 -1.27 -1.45 -20.97
CA GLY A 144 -0.93 -0.10 -21.41
C GLY A 144 -1.99 0.95 -21.04
N VAL A 145 -2.90 0.65 -20.11
CA VAL A 145 -3.93 1.57 -19.64
C VAL A 145 -3.45 2.29 -18.38
N ALA A 146 -3.56 3.61 -18.37
CA ALA A 146 -3.36 4.45 -17.20
C ALA A 146 -4.69 4.72 -16.51
N TYR A 147 -4.74 4.56 -15.19
CA TYR A 147 -5.94 4.76 -14.41
C TYR A 147 -5.76 5.83 -13.33
N GLU A 148 -6.84 6.56 -13.07
CA GLU A 148 -6.98 7.47 -11.95
C GLU A 148 -8.30 7.19 -11.23
N LEU A 149 -8.23 6.87 -9.94
CA LEU A 149 -9.38 6.62 -9.09
C LEU A 149 -9.46 7.70 -8.01
N VAL A 150 -10.66 8.25 -7.81
CA VAL A 150 -10.97 9.17 -6.71
C VAL A 150 -12.15 8.62 -5.92
N PRO A 151 -11.94 8.07 -4.71
CA PRO A 151 -13.02 7.69 -3.83
C PRO A 151 -13.78 8.94 -3.40
N LEU A 152 -15.10 8.83 -3.37
CA LEU A 152 -15.99 9.87 -2.87
C LEU A 152 -16.51 9.45 -1.50
N ALA A 153 -17.24 10.37 -0.86
CA ALA A 153 -17.96 10.07 0.37
C ALA A 153 -18.85 8.83 0.17
N GLY A 154 -18.76 7.90 1.11
CA GLY A 154 -19.68 6.77 1.18
C GLY A 154 -20.94 7.10 1.96
N ASP A 155 -21.92 6.22 1.87
CA ASP A 155 -23.19 6.27 2.60
C ASP A 155 -23.13 5.53 3.96
N GLY A 156 -21.92 5.20 4.41
CA GLY A 156 -21.62 4.40 5.59
C GLY A 156 -20.41 3.49 5.34
N LYS A 157 -20.07 2.58 6.27
CA LYS A 157 -18.92 1.65 6.13
C LYS A 157 -19.08 0.61 5.02
N SER A 158 -20.26 0.53 4.38
CA SER A 158 -20.62 -0.56 3.48
C SER A 158 -20.59 -0.20 2.01
N CYS A 159 -20.91 1.02 1.59
CA CYS A 159 -20.78 1.41 0.19
C CYS A 159 -20.02 2.72 0.01
N ARG A 160 -19.39 2.83 -1.15
CA ARG A 160 -18.57 3.98 -1.51
C ARG A 160 -18.69 4.26 -2.99
N SER A 161 -19.00 5.51 -3.31
CA SER A 161 -18.95 5.99 -4.68
C SER A 161 -17.52 6.36 -5.06
N PHE A 162 -17.17 6.28 -6.33
CA PHE A 162 -15.86 6.66 -6.83
C PHE A 162 -15.94 7.12 -8.28
N ARG A 163 -15.04 8.03 -8.65
CA ARG A 163 -14.76 8.32 -10.06
C ARG A 163 -13.58 7.47 -10.49
N LEU A 164 -13.68 6.87 -11.67
CA LEU A 164 -12.57 6.22 -12.34
C LEU A 164 -12.39 6.88 -13.69
N ASN A 165 -11.16 7.25 -14.02
CA ASN A 165 -10.73 7.66 -15.35
C ASN A 165 -9.73 6.64 -15.87
N ALA A 166 -9.84 6.25 -17.13
CA ALA A 166 -8.90 5.36 -17.80
C ALA A 166 -8.46 5.98 -19.12
N THR A 167 -7.17 5.91 -19.41
CA THR A 167 -6.57 6.49 -20.62
C THR A 167 -5.66 5.47 -21.29
N ARG A 168 -5.81 5.29 -22.60
CA ARG A 168 -4.97 4.42 -23.44
C ARG A 168 -4.66 5.14 -24.75
N GLY A 169 -3.42 5.58 -24.93
CA GLY A 169 -3.06 6.43 -26.06
C GLY A 169 -3.90 7.71 -26.06
N THR A 170 -4.64 7.97 -27.14
CA THR A 170 -5.56 9.13 -27.27
C THR A 170 -6.97 8.85 -26.76
N ALA A 171 -7.30 7.60 -26.43
CA ALA A 171 -8.61 7.25 -25.90
C ALA A 171 -8.65 7.50 -24.39
N SER A 172 -9.69 8.21 -23.92
CA SER A 172 -9.97 8.37 -22.49
C SER A 172 -11.45 8.10 -22.22
N GLU A 173 -11.73 7.39 -21.14
CA GLU A 173 -13.09 7.14 -20.65
C GLU A 173 -13.15 7.45 -19.15
N SER A 174 -14.25 8.04 -18.69
CA SER A 174 -14.47 8.35 -17.29
C SER A 174 -15.85 7.88 -16.84
N ALA A 175 -15.93 7.39 -15.62
CA ALA A 175 -17.13 6.83 -15.06
C ALA A 175 -17.27 7.18 -13.57
N LEU A 176 -18.49 7.58 -13.19
CA LEU A 176 -18.92 7.57 -11.79
C LEU A 176 -19.56 6.22 -11.51
N ARG A 177 -19.09 5.54 -10.45
CA ARG A 177 -19.57 4.22 -10.04
C ARG A 177 -19.77 4.18 -8.53
N LYS A 178 -20.51 3.18 -8.09
CA LYS A 178 -20.68 2.85 -6.67
C LYS A 178 -20.31 1.39 -6.47
N ALA A 179 -19.62 1.11 -5.38
CA ALA A 179 -19.35 -0.25 -4.94
C ALA A 179 -19.79 -0.42 -3.50
N CYS A 180 -20.34 -1.59 -3.19
CA CYS A 180 -20.74 -2.00 -1.86
C CYS A 180 -19.94 -3.22 -1.44
N ARG A 181 -19.53 -3.28 -0.18
CA ARG A 181 -18.86 -4.44 0.39
C ARG A 181 -19.88 -5.53 0.71
N ASP A 182 -19.61 -6.75 0.27
CA ASP A 182 -20.44 -7.91 0.63
C ASP A 182 -20.10 -8.47 2.01
N SER A 183 -20.88 -9.46 2.46
CA SER A 183 -20.65 -10.21 3.70
C SER A 183 -19.30 -10.91 3.75
N HIS A 184 -18.69 -11.17 2.60
CA HIS A 184 -17.38 -11.78 2.46
C HIS A 184 -16.25 -10.74 2.36
N GLY A 185 -16.55 -9.46 2.52
CA GLY A 185 -15.57 -8.38 2.51
C GLY A 185 -14.97 -8.05 1.15
N GLN A 186 -15.58 -8.49 0.04
CA GLN A 186 -15.23 -8.05 -1.32
C GLN A 186 -15.99 -6.78 -1.66
N TRP A 187 -15.39 -5.91 -2.48
CA TRP A 187 -16.14 -4.81 -3.09
C TRP A 187 -16.92 -5.34 -4.29
N GLN A 188 -18.21 -5.08 -4.33
CA GLN A 188 -19.12 -5.42 -5.42
C GLN A 188 -19.57 -4.15 -6.09
N LEU A 189 -19.43 -4.06 -7.42
CA LEU A 189 -20.07 -2.96 -8.15
C LEU A 189 -21.58 -3.04 -7.99
N VAL A 190 -22.20 -1.91 -7.71
CA VAL A 190 -23.64 -1.75 -7.68
C VAL A 190 -24.02 -0.69 -8.70
N SER A 191 -25.10 -0.95 -9.45
CA SER A 191 -25.66 -0.05 -10.46
C SER A 191 -26.46 1.07 -9.82
#